data_AF-A0ABD2QMF9-F1
#
_entry.id   AF-A0ABD2QMF9-F1
#
_cell.length_a   1.000
_cell.length_b   1.000
_cell.length_c   1.000
_cell.angle_alpha   90.00
_cell.angle_beta   90.00
_cell.angle_gamma   90.00
#
_symmetry.space_group_name_H-M   'P 1'
#
loop_
_entity.id
_entity.type
_entity.pdbx_description
1 polymer ?
#
loop_
_entity_poly.entity_id
_entity_poly.type
_entity_poly.pdbx_seq_one_letter_code
_entity_poly.pdbx_strand_id
1 'polypeptide(L)' 'MDEKMAKQAAKEEEGKLPPDQMFLHETDQYSKWDERGIPTHDVNGEGLPKSKSKKLVKMYEAQAKKHQAYKKMKETV' A
#
# COMPACT_ATOMS: atom_id res chain seq x y z
N MET A 1 9.04 1.89 -27.28
CA MET A 1 9.11 2.81 -26.14
C MET A 1 7.66 3.16 -25.77
N ASP A 2 7.08 2.86 -24.62
CA ASP A 2 7.75 2.53 -23.36
C ASP A 2 6.77 2.04 -22.27
N GLU A 3 5.74 1.26 -22.61
CA GLU A 3 4.78 0.76 -21.59
C GLU A 3 5.40 -0.22 -20.58
N LYS A 4 6.60 -0.75 -20.87
CA LYS A 4 7.32 -1.68 -20.00
C LYS A 4 8.19 -0.96 -18.96
N MET A 5 8.61 0.27 -19.22
CA MET A 5 9.50 1.02 -18.31
C MET A 5 8.71 1.76 -17.23
N ALA A 6 7.50 2.24 -17.53
CA ALA A 6 6.60 2.82 -16.51
C ALA A 6 6.21 1.80 -15.43
N LYS A 7 6.02 0.51 -15.79
CA LYS A 7 5.70 -0.55 -14.83
C LYS A 7 6.92 -1.07 -14.06
N GLN A 8 8.13 -0.91 -14.59
CA GLN A 8 9.38 -1.26 -13.88
C GLN A 8 9.80 -0.16 -12.91
N ALA A 9 9.70 1.11 -13.29
CA ALA A 9 9.87 2.23 -12.38
C ALA A 9 8.84 2.22 -11.26
N ALA A 10 7.58 1.87 -11.55
CA ALA A 10 6.55 1.67 -10.53
C ALA A 10 6.87 0.51 -9.57
N LYS A 11 7.46 -0.58 -10.06
CA LYS A 11 7.87 -1.73 -9.22
C LYS A 11 9.09 -1.48 -8.35
N GLU A 12 10.04 -0.68 -8.84
CA GLU A 12 11.23 -0.27 -8.10
C GLU A 12 10.93 0.85 -7.10
N GLU A 13 9.97 1.73 -7.41
CA GLU A 13 9.33 2.63 -6.46
C GLU A 13 8.44 1.87 -5.47
N GLU A 14 7.80 0.76 -5.84
CA GLU A 14 6.89 0.00 -4.95
C GLU A 14 7.58 -0.51 -3.67
N GLY A 15 8.89 -0.79 -3.72
CA GLY A 15 9.67 -1.10 -2.51
C GLY A 15 10.04 0.13 -1.67
N LYS A 16 10.11 1.31 -2.31
CA LYS A 16 10.30 2.63 -1.68
C LYS A 16 9.00 3.24 -1.19
N LEU A 17 7.87 2.81 -1.73
CA LEU A 17 6.57 3.35 -1.40
C LEU A 17 6.12 2.78 -0.06
N PRO A 18 5.78 3.64 0.90
CA PRO A 18 5.31 3.18 2.19
C PRO A 18 4.03 2.37 2.00
N PRO A 19 3.82 1.30 2.77
CA PRO A 19 2.63 0.46 2.69
C PRO A 19 1.34 1.26 2.93
N ASP A 20 1.46 2.41 3.62
CA ASP A 20 0.41 3.39 3.88
C ASP A 20 -0.07 4.08 2.60
N GLN A 21 0.85 4.43 1.70
CA GLN A 21 0.51 5.04 0.41
C GLN A 21 0.01 4.04 -0.62
N MET A 22 0.31 2.74 -0.46
CA MET A 22 -0.11 1.71 -1.40
C MET A 22 -1.63 1.66 -1.58
N PHE A 23 -2.39 1.89 -0.50
CA PHE A 23 -3.86 1.94 -0.56
C PHE A 23 -4.42 3.35 -0.73
N LEU A 24 -3.64 4.40 -0.45
CA LEU A 24 -4.05 5.79 -0.69
C LEU A 24 -4.11 6.11 -2.18
N HIS A 25 -3.42 5.37 -3.05
CA HIS A 25 -3.58 5.50 -4.50
C HIS A 25 -4.86 4.83 -5.03
N GLU A 26 -5.47 3.95 -4.23
CA GLU A 26 -6.72 3.24 -4.54
C GLU A 26 -7.94 4.04 -4.04
N THR A 27 -7.93 5.37 -4.20
CA THR A 27 -9.06 6.24 -3.79
C THR A 27 -10.35 5.97 -4.58
N ASP A 28 -10.24 5.30 -5.73
CA ASP A 28 -11.39 4.85 -6.52
C ASP A 28 -12.09 3.64 -5.88
N GLN A 29 -11.38 2.86 -5.07
CA GLN A 29 -11.91 1.65 -4.43
C GLN A 29 -12.20 1.82 -2.94
N TYR A 30 -11.57 2.81 -2.29
CA TYR A 30 -11.68 3.04 -0.86
C TYR A 30 -11.91 4.51 -0.57
N SER A 31 -12.79 4.79 0.39
CA SER A 31 -13.15 6.17 0.76
C SER A 31 -12.50 6.62 2.07
N LYS A 32 -12.15 5.67 2.96
CA LYS A 32 -11.52 5.98 4.24
C LYS A 32 -10.42 4.99 4.55
N TRP A 33 -9.37 5.53 5.16
CA TRP A 33 -8.21 4.80 5.61
C TRP A 33 -8.01 5.02 7.12
N ASP A 34 -7.41 4.04 7.77
CA ASP A 34 -7.02 4.11 9.17
C ASP A 34 -5.72 4.92 9.34
N GLU A 35 -5.31 5.14 10.58
CA GLU A 35 -4.03 5.78 10.97
C GLU A 35 -2.77 5.04 10.47
N ARG A 36 -2.94 3.83 9.92
CA ARG A 36 -1.91 3.03 9.25
C ARG A 36 -2.06 2.98 7.72
N GLY A 37 -2.95 3.79 7.14
CA GLY A 37 -3.21 3.84 5.70
C GLY A 37 -3.91 2.60 5.16
N ILE A 38 -4.46 1.74 6.03
CA ILE A 38 -5.22 0.55 5.64
C ILE A 38 -6.66 0.99 5.38
N PRO A 39 -7.28 0.64 4.25
CA PRO A 39 -8.64 1.05 3.98
C PRO A 39 -9.60 0.39 4.98
N THR A 40 -10.41 1.23 5.61
CA THR A 40 -11.43 0.84 6.59
C THR A 40 -12.81 0.89 5.98
N HIS A 41 -13.01 1.74 4.97
CA HIS A 41 -14.26 1.85 4.25
C HIS A 41 -14.05 1.71 2.74
N ASP A 42 -15.00 1.05 2.10
CA ASP A 42 -15.07 0.88 0.65
C ASP A 42 -15.39 2.22 -0.05
N VAL A 43 -15.41 2.29 -1.38
CA VAL A 43 -15.65 3.53 -2.15
C VAL A 43 -16.95 4.25 -1.75
N ASN A 44 -17.94 3.47 -1.31
CA ASN A 44 -19.24 3.97 -0.86
C ASN A 44 -19.23 4.53 0.57
N GLY A 45 -18.09 4.50 1.27
CA GLY A 45 -18.00 4.88 2.68
C GLY A 45 -18.64 3.87 3.63
N GLU A 46 -18.90 2.64 3.17
CA GLU A 46 -19.34 1.52 4.00
C GLU A 46 -18.15 0.82 4.65
N GLY A 47 -18.27 0.49 5.94
CA GLY A 47 -17.23 -0.21 6.69
C GLY A 47 -16.93 -1.58 6.07
N LEU A 48 -15.66 -1.84 5.77
CA LEU A 48 -15.24 -3.09 5.17
C LEU A 48 -15.51 -4.26 6.13
N PRO A 49 -16.08 -5.38 5.65
CA PRO A 49 -16.33 -6.55 6.47
C PRO A 49 -15.00 -7.11 7.00
N LYS A 50 -15.01 -7.63 8.24
CA LYS A 50 -13.81 -8.13 8.94
C LYS A 50 -12.92 -9.04 8.08
N SER A 51 -13.50 -9.84 7.19
CA SER A 51 -12.77 -10.70 6.25
C SER A 51 -11.96 -9.91 5.20
N LYS A 52 -12.51 -8.82 4.65
CA LYS A 52 -11.79 -7.92 3.74
C LYS A 52 -10.72 -7.14 4.49
N SER A 53 -11.06 -6.55 5.63
CA SER A 53 -10.10 -5.79 6.46
C SER A 53 -8.91 -6.66 6.85
N LYS A 54 -9.14 -7.91 7.27
CA LYS A 54 -8.06 -8.86 7.63
C LYS A 54 -7.16 -9.24 6.44
N LYS A 55 -7.70 -9.27 5.22
CA LYS A 55 -6.90 -9.45 3.98
C LYS A 55 -6.02 -8.23 3.72
N LEU A 56 -6.59 -7.03 3.81
CA LEU A 56 -5.90 -5.76 3.60
C LEU A 56 -4.76 -5.57 4.60
N VAL A 57 -5.02 -5.88 5.88
CA VAL A 57 -3.99 -5.87 6.93
C VAL A 57 -2.84 -6.82 6.59
N LYS A 58 -3.14 -8.06 6.15
CA LYS A 58 -2.08 -9.00 5.75
C LYS A 58 -1.24 -8.51 4.57
N MET A 59 -1.88 -7.91 3.57
CA MET A 59 -1.20 -7.31 2.42
C MET A 59 -0.31 -6.15 2.86
N TYR A 60 -0.86 -5.27 3.72
CA TYR A 60 -0.14 -4.17 4.32
C TYR A 60 1.09 -4.65 5.10
N GLU A 61 0.95 -5.63 6.01
CA GLU A 61 2.06 -6.14 6.82
C GLU A 61 3.18 -6.75 5.96
N ALA A 62 2.81 -7.47 4.89
CA ALA A 62 3.77 -8.03 3.95
C ALA A 62 4.56 -6.93 3.20
N GLN A 63 3.87 -5.88 2.76
CA GLN A 63 4.50 -4.71 2.13
C GLN A 63 5.34 -3.91 3.14
N ALA A 64 4.81 -3.68 4.34
CA ALA A 64 5.45 -2.94 5.41
C ALA A 64 6.77 -3.57 5.81
N LYS A 65 6.83 -4.90 5.92
CA LYS A 65 8.08 -5.62 6.23
C LYS A 65 9.14 -5.42 5.15
N LYS A 66 8.77 -5.46 3.87
CA LYS A 66 9.68 -5.20 2.74
C LYS A 66 10.16 -3.75 2.75
N HIS A 67 9.23 -2.81 2.89
CA HIS A 67 9.52 -1.38 2.91
C HIS A 67 10.36 -0.98 4.14
N GLN A 68 10.10 -1.57 5.31
CA GLN A 68 10.88 -1.35 6.53
C GLN A 68 12.32 -1.85 6.37
N ALA A 69 12.52 -3.03 5.77
CA ALA A 69 13.85 -3.53 5.45
C ALA A 69 14.58 -2.59 4.46
N TYR A 70 13.87 -2.10 3.44
CA TYR A 70 14.40 -1.11 2.50
C TYR A 70 14.77 0.22 3.19
N LYS A 71 13.88 0.79 4.01
CA LYS A 71 14.13 2.01 4.79
C LYS A 71 15.37 1.86 5.66
N LYS A 72 15.46 0.75 6.40
CA LYS A 72 16.61 0.48 7.29
C LYS A 72 17.92 0.42 6.51
N MET A 73 17.93 -0.22 5.34
CA MET A 73 19.11 -0.30 4.49
C MET A 73 19.48 1.06 3.88
N LYS A 74 18.50 1.88 3.48
CA LYS A 74 18.73 3.23 2.93
C LYS A 74 19.20 4.24 3.98
N GLU A 75 18.73 4.13 5.22
CA GLU A 75 19.12 5.00 6.34
C GLU A 75 20.55 4.71 6.85
N THR A 76 21.11 3.56 6.48
CA THR A 76 22.46 3.13 6.92
C THR A 76 23.55 3.45 5.88
N VAL A 77 23.24 4.18 4.81
CA VAL A 77 24.17 4.64 3.75
C VAL A 77 24.30 6.15 3.78
#